data_AF-A0A436V316-F1
#
_entry.id   AF-A0A436V316-F1
#
_cell.length_a   1.000
_cell.length_b   1.000
_cell.length_c   1.000
_cell.angle_alpha   90.00
_cell.angle_beta   90.00
_cell.angle_gamma   90.00
#
_symmetry.space_group_name_H-M   'P 1'
#
loop_
_entity.id
_entity.type
_entity.pdbx_description
1 polymer ?
#
loop_
_entity_poly.entity_id
_entity_poly.type
_entity_poly.pdbx_seq_one_letter_code
_entity_poly.pdbx_strand_id
1 'polypeptide(L)' 'AWAMARPGIAAPIASATTLAQMDGLVRAASLMLDADDIAALDRASA' A
#
# COMPACT_ATOMS: atom_id res chain seq x y z
N ALA A 1 1.01 1.27 1.07
CA ALA A 1 0.48 2.58 0.62
C ALA A 1 -0.80 2.45 -0.18
N TRP A 2 -0.79 1.93 -1.41
CA TRP A 2 -1.97 1.92 -2.29
C TRP A 2 -3.25 1.33 -1.67
N ALA A 3 -3.18 0.14 -1.06
CA ALA A 3 -4.34 -0.45 -0.39
C ALA A 3 -4.92 0.42 0.74
N MET A 4 -4.10 1.23 1.43
CA MET A 4 -4.58 2.19 2.45
C MET A 4 -5.20 3.46 1.84
N ALA A 5 -4.79 3.82 0.62
CA ALA A 5 -5.30 5.00 -0.07
C ALA A 5 -6.69 4.77 -0.70
N ARG A 6 -7.16 3.51 -0.73
CA ARG A 6 -8.42 3.16 -1.39
C ARG A 6 -9.64 3.46 -0.51
N PRO A 7 -10.73 4.00 -1.10
CA PRO A 7 -12.00 4.13 -0.42
C PRO A 7 -12.53 2.78 0.08
N GLY A 8 -13.07 2.76 1.30
CA GLY A 8 -13.67 1.57 1.90
C GLY A 8 -12.70 0.61 2.60
N ILE A 9 -11.39 0.88 2.57
CA ILE A 9 -10.39 0.13 3.34
C ILE A 9 -9.96 0.95 4.55
N ALA A 10 -10.39 0.55 5.74
CA ALA A 10 -10.03 1.24 6.98
C ALA A 10 -8.58 0.97 7.41
N ALA A 11 -8.14 -0.30 7.33
CA ALA A 11 -6.77 -0.70 7.63
C ALA A 11 -6.47 -2.05 6.92
N PRO A 12 -5.49 -2.11 6.00
CA PRO A 12 -5.06 -3.36 5.40
C PRO A 12 -4.32 -4.25 6.42
N ILE A 13 -4.51 -5.56 6.28
CA ILE A 13 -3.79 -6.57 7.05
C ILE A 13 -2.80 -7.26 6.12
N ALA A 14 -1.53 -7.27 6.47
CA ALA A 14 -0.47 -7.94 5.71
C ALA A 14 0.43 -8.75 6.66
N SER A 15 0.87 -9.92 6.21
CA SER A 15 1.81 -10.79 6.92
C SER A 15 3.20 -10.73 6.31
N ALA A 16 4.21 -10.99 7.13
CA ALA A 16 5.61 -11.10 6.73
C ALA A 16 6.21 -12.37 7.32
N THR A 17 7.02 -13.09 6.55
CA THR A 17 7.78 -14.26 7.02
C THR A 17 9.25 -13.93 7.31
N THR A 18 9.68 -12.71 6.97
CA THR A 18 11.04 -12.22 7.23
C THR A 18 11.02 -10.79 7.77
N LEU A 19 12.10 -10.39 8.46
CA LEU A 19 12.24 -9.03 8.97
C LEU A 19 12.27 -7.99 7.85
N ALA A 20 12.95 -8.28 6.74
CA ALA A 20 13.00 -7.38 5.59
C ALA A 20 11.62 -7.10 4.99
N GLN A 21 10.73 -8.10 4.97
CA GLN A 21 9.34 -7.90 4.55
C GLN A 21 8.58 -7.02 5.57
N MET A 22 8.77 -7.26 6.87
CA MET A 22 8.17 -6.42 7.93
C MET A 22 8.60 -4.96 7.77
N ASP A 23 9.89 -4.70 7.55
CA ASP A 23 10.42 -3.34 7.33
C ASP A 23 9.75 -2.68 6.12
N GLY A 24 9.56 -3.43 5.04
CA GLY A 24 8.83 -2.97 3.86
C GLY A 24 7.38 -2.59 4.16
N LEU A 25 6.66 -3.40 4.94
CA LEU A 25 5.28 -3.13 5.35
C LEU A 25 5.17 -1.88 6.22
N VAL A 26 6.06 -1.73 7.21
CA VAL A 26 6.13 -0.56 8.08
C VAL A 26 6.41 0.70 7.26
N ARG A 27 7.36 0.65 6.32
CA ARG A 27 7.68 1.78 5.44
C ARG A 27 6.51 2.12 4.51
N ALA A 28 5.78 1.12 4.04
CA ALA A 28 4.61 1.31 3.20
C ALA A 28 3.44 1.99 3.93
N ALA A 29 3.43 1.99 5.28
CA ALA A 29 2.44 2.67 6.11
C ALA A 29 2.59 4.19 6.12
N SER A 30 3.81 4.71 5.96
CA SER A 30 4.10 6.15 5.93
C SER A 30 4.32 6.71 4.51
N LEU A 31 4.41 5.83 3.51
CA LEU A 31 4.57 6.23 2.11
C LEU A 31 3.28 6.87 1.58
N MET A 32 3.37 8.14 1.22
CA MET A 32 2.34 8.86 0.46
C MET A 32 2.56 8.64 -1.03
N LEU A 33 1.50 8.24 -1.74
CA LEU A 33 1.48 8.15 -3.20
C LEU A 33 0.80 9.40 -3.73
N ASP A 34 1.33 9.95 -4.82
CA ASP A 34 0.67 11.06 -5.51
C ASP A 34 -0.51 10.58 -6.37
N ALA A 35 -1.21 11.53 -6.97
CA ALA A 35 -2.40 11.23 -7.76
C ALA A 35 -2.08 10.40 -9.02
N ASP A 36 -0.91 10.58 -9.62
CA ASP A 36 -0.51 9.88 -10.84
C ASP A 36 -0.12 8.43 -10.53
N ASP A 37 0.58 8.20 -9.42
CA ASP A 37 0.89 6.87 -8.88
C ASP A 37 -0.39 6.09 -8.58
N ILE A 38 -1.34 6.71 -7.86
CA ILE A 38 -2.63 6.07 -7.55
C ILE A 38 -3.39 5.73 -8.84
N ALA A 39 -3.47 6.66 -9.79
CA ALA A 39 -4.16 6.43 -11.06
C ALA A 39 -3.52 5.31 -11.89
N ALA A 40 -2.19 5.20 -11.87
CA ALA A 40 -1.47 4.12 -12.54
C ALA A 40 -1.76 2.76 -11.91
N LEU A 41 -1.75 2.67 -10.58
CA LEU A 41 -2.03 1.45 -9.83
C LEU A 41 -3.50 1.01 -9.97
N ASP A 42 -4.44 1.95 -9.95
CA ASP A 42 -5.86 1.66 -10.17
C ASP A 42 -6.10 1.09 -11.58
N ARG A 43 -5.47 1.67 -12.61
CA ARG A 43 -5.57 1.18 -13.99
C ARG A 43 -5.00 -0.22 -14.16
N ALA A 44 -3.88 -0.52 -13.49
CA ALA A 44 -3.23 -1.82 -13.58
C ALA A 44 -3.95 -2.93 -12.80
N SER A 45 -4.86 -2.56 -11.88
CA SER A 45 -5.58 -3.49 -11.02
C SER A 45 -6.97 -3.89 -11.56
N ALA A 46 -7.40 -3.29 -12.67
CA ALA A 46 -8.64 -3.60 -13.39
C ALA A 46 -8.44 -4.76 -14.38
#